data_AF-A0A2N6GMU3-F1
#
_entry.id   AF-A0A2N6GMU3-F1
#
_cell.length_a   1.000
_cell.length_b   1.000
_cell.length_c   1.000
_cell.angle_alpha   90.00
_cell.angle_beta   90.00
_cell.angle_gamma   90.00
#
_symmetry.space_group_name_H-M   'P 1'
#
loop_
_entity.id
_entity.type
_entity.pdbx_description
1 polymer ?
#
loop_
_entity_poly.entity_id
_entity_poly.type
_entity_poly.pdbx_seq_one_letter_code
_entity_poly.pdbx_strand_id
1 'polypeptide(L)'
;MFRGQRLARPQINSLVGTLAVIVLVFLGSQASAVIGYVFALSALVMIIVAMHMESIWPTQSRKENSLVFSLFWGLIIGTLVPFILTTFLEGGASAVYEIFTS
;
A
#
# COMPACT_ATOMS: atom_id res chain seq x y z
N MET A 1 -6.83 -11.63 -8.45
CA MET A 1 -6.37 -11.41 -7.06
C MET A 1 -7.17 -12.19 -6.02
N PHE A 2 -8.44 -12.54 -6.26
CA PHE A 2 -9.23 -13.42 -5.37
C PHE A 2 -9.93 -14.52 -6.18
N ARG A 3 -9.35 -15.73 -6.23
CA ARG A 3 -9.84 -16.88 -7.01
C ARG A 3 -11.05 -17.55 -6.34
N GLY A 4 -12.14 -16.81 -6.14
CA GLY A 4 -13.43 -17.36 -5.68
C GLY A 4 -13.47 -17.89 -4.24
N GLN A 5 -12.38 -17.77 -3.47
CA GLN A 5 -12.36 -18.14 -2.06
C GLN A 5 -12.94 -17.02 -1.19
N ARG A 6 -13.72 -17.38 -0.18
CA ARG A 6 -14.23 -16.41 0.80
C ARG A 6 -13.04 -15.77 1.53
N LEU A 7 -13.00 -14.44 1.49
CA LEU A 7 -12.01 -13.64 2.20
C LEU A 7 -12.21 -13.79 3.71
N ALA A 8 -11.10 -13.88 4.44
CA ALA A 8 -11.09 -13.80 5.88
C ALA A 8 -10.67 -12.41 6.33
N ARG A 9 -10.87 -12.10 7.62
CA ARG A 9 -10.30 -10.88 8.21
C ARG A 9 -8.81 -11.09 8.48
N PRO A 10 -7.96 -10.09 8.18
CA PRO A 10 -6.56 -10.11 8.57
C PRO A 10 -6.41 -10.10 10.10
N GLN A 11 -5.29 -10.67 10.56
CA GLN A 11 -4.94 -10.71 11.97
C GLN A 11 -4.62 -9.30 12.46
N ILE A 12 -4.98 -9.00 13.71
CA ILE A 12 -4.72 -7.69 14.33
C ILE A 12 -3.22 -7.37 14.30
N ASN A 13 -2.37 -8.36 14.56
CA ASN A 13 -0.91 -8.19 14.52
C ASN A 13 -0.43 -7.74 13.12
N SER A 14 -1.02 -8.28 12.06
CA SER A 14 -0.70 -7.90 10.68
C SER A 14 -1.12 -6.46 10.39
N LEU A 15 -2.29 -6.04 10.90
CA LEU A 15 -2.77 -4.67 10.74
C LEU A 15 -1.89 -3.66 11.50
N VAL A 16 -1.51 -3.98 12.74
CA VAL A 16 -0.60 -3.15 13.53
C VAL A 16 0.78 -3.07 12.86
N GLY A 17 1.28 -4.20 12.36
CA GLY A 17 2.52 -4.23 11.59
C GLY A 17 2.43 -3.38 10.31
N THR A 18 1.30 -3.45 9.58
CA THR A 18 1.06 -2.60 8.40
C THR A 18 1.15 -1.13 8.78
N LEU A 19 0.49 -0.72 9.87
CA LEU A 19 0.50 0.66 10.34
C LEU A 19 1.93 1.12 10.68
N ALA A 20 2.70 0.30 11.39
CA ALA A 20 4.09 0.60 11.71
C ALA A 20 4.94 0.78 10.44
N VAL A 21 4.77 -0.09 9.45
CA VAL A 21 5.47 0.02 8.16
C VAL A 21 5.07 1.30 7.41
N ILE A 22 3.78 1.67 7.39
CA ILE A 22 3.32 2.92 6.75
C ILE A 22 4.05 4.13 7.35
N VAL A 23 4.10 4.21 8.67
CA VAL A 23 4.75 5.34 9.37
C VAL A 23 6.25 5.37 9.05
N LEU A 24 6.92 4.22 9.06
CA LEU A 24 8.34 4.12 8.72
C LEU A 24 8.62 4.52 7.26
N VAL A 25 7.80 4.05 6.33
CA VAL A 25 7.92 4.38 4.90
C VAL A 25 7.73 5.89 4.70
N PHE A 26 6.70 6.47 5.29
CA PHE A 26 6.41 7.89 5.20
C PHE A 26 7.54 8.75 5.78
N LEU A 27 7.96 8.47 7.03
CA LEU A 27 9.04 9.23 7.66
C LEU A 27 10.38 9.06 6.90
N GLY A 28 10.66 7.83 6.46
CA GLY A 28 11.88 7.54 5.70
C GLY A 28 11.91 8.23 4.34
N SER A 29 10.79 8.28 3.62
CA SER A 29 10.71 8.99 2.34
C SER A 29 10.85 10.51 2.50
N GLN A 30 10.33 11.07 3.60
CA GLN A 30 10.49 12.50 3.90
C GLN A 30 11.91 12.86 4.32
N ALA A 31 12.64 11.94 4.95
CA ALA A 31 14.02 12.15 5.37
C ALA A 31 15.00 12.15 4.18
N SER A 32 14.74 11.36 3.13
CA SER A 32 15.59 11.30 1.94
C SER A 32 14.85 10.78 0.71
N ALA A 33 15.01 11.48 -0.42
CA ALA A 33 14.49 11.03 -1.71
C ALA A 33 15.05 9.65 -2.12
N VAL A 34 16.31 9.36 -1.80
CA VAL A 34 16.95 8.05 -2.09
C VAL A 34 16.21 6.92 -1.35
N ILE A 35 15.88 7.13 -0.08
CA ILE A 35 15.12 6.15 0.72
C ILE A 35 13.71 5.96 0.14
N GLY A 36 13.07 7.04 -0.30
CA GLY A 36 11.79 6.98 -1.00
C GLY A 36 11.84 6.09 -2.25
N TYR A 37 12.87 6.25 -3.10
CA TYR A 37 13.06 5.40 -4.27
C TYR A 37 13.31 3.93 -3.91
N VAL A 38 14.06 3.65 -2.85
CA VAL A 38 14.27 2.27 -2.35
C VAL A 38 12.94 1.64 -1.91
N PHE A 39 12.08 2.37 -1.21
CA PHE A 39 10.75 1.88 -0.84
C PHE A 39 9.85 1.67 -2.05
N ALA A 40 9.88 2.58 -3.03
CA ALA A 40 9.12 2.42 -4.28
C ALA A 40 9.57 1.18 -5.07
N LEU A 41 10.88 0.94 -5.18
CA LEU A 41 11.42 -0.26 -5.81
C LEU A 41 11.00 -1.52 -5.05
N SER A 42 11.04 -1.48 -3.72
CA SER A 42 10.61 -2.57 -2.86
C SER A 42 9.12 -2.87 -3.04
N ALA A 43 8.27 -1.84 -3.14
CA ALA A 43 6.84 -1.98 -3.42
C ALA A 43 6.61 -2.66 -4.78
N LEU A 44 7.38 -2.29 -5.82
CA LEU A 44 7.30 -2.89 -7.14
C LEU A 44 7.67 -4.38 -7.13
N VAL A 45 8.74 -4.75 -6.43
CA VAL A 45 9.11 -6.16 -6.20
C VAL A 45 7.98 -6.90 -5.49
N MET A 46 7.39 -6.31 -4.46
CA MET A 46 6.27 -6.89 -3.71
C MET A 46 5.02 -7.08 -4.58
N ILE A 47 4.74 -6.19 -5.54
CA ILE A 47 3.66 -6.37 -6.53
C ILE A 47 3.96 -7.56 -7.45
N ILE A 48 5.18 -7.71 -7.93
CA ILE A 48 5.55 -8.87 -8.76
C ILE A 48 5.36 -10.16 -7.96
N VAL A 49 5.82 -10.20 -6.72
CA VAL A 49 5.60 -11.34 -5.81
C VAL A 49 4.10 -11.59 -5.61
N ALA A 50 3.30 -10.53 -5.46
CA ALA A 50 1.84 -10.61 -5.35
C ALA A 50 1.19 -11.30 -6.54
N MET A 51 1.69 -11.04 -7.75
CA MET A 51 1.15 -11.64 -8.98
C MET A 51 1.41 -13.15 -9.04
N HIS A 52 2.50 -13.61 -8.41
CA HIS A 52 2.82 -15.03 -8.29
C HIS A 52 2.17 -15.71 -7.07
N MET A 53 1.71 -14.93 -6.09
CA MET A 53 0.92 -15.44 -4.97
C MET A 53 -0.55 -15.59 -5.34
N GLU A 54 -1.18 -16.67 -4.89
CA GLU A 54 -2.62 -16.91 -5.16
C GLU A 54 -3.52 -15.82 -4.57
N SER A 55 -3.18 -15.34 -3.36
CA SER A 55 -3.82 -14.22 -2.68
C SER A 55 -2.91 -13.71 -1.57
N ILE A 56 -2.70 -12.40 -1.51
CA ILE A 56 -2.06 -11.74 -0.35
C ILE A 56 -3.07 -11.54 0.78
N TRP A 57 -4.34 -11.34 0.42
CA TRP A 57 -5.40 -11.25 1.40
C TRP A 57 -5.67 -12.64 2.00
N PRO A 58 -5.88 -12.75 3.31
CA PRO A 58 -6.19 -14.02 3.95
C PRO A 58 -7.50 -14.59 3.41
N THR A 59 -7.53 -15.90 3.23
CA THR A 59 -8.74 -16.62 2.84
C THR A 59 -9.15 -17.58 3.95
N GLN A 60 -10.38 -18.10 3.89
CA GLN A 60 -10.84 -19.09 4.89
C GLN A 60 -9.98 -20.36 4.92
N SER A 61 -9.36 -20.72 3.79
CA SER A 61 -8.49 -21.90 3.67
C SER A 61 -7.03 -21.62 4.00
N ARG A 62 -6.57 -20.36 3.91
CA ARG A 62 -5.18 -19.98 4.10
C ARG A 62 -5.05 -18.73 4.95
N LYS A 63 -4.43 -18.91 6.13
CA LYS A 63 -4.01 -17.79 6.97
C LYS A 63 -2.85 -17.04 6.31
N GLU A 64 -2.87 -15.73 6.41
CA GLU A 64 -1.79 -14.86 5.98
C GLU A 64 -0.52 -15.05 6.84
N ASN A 65 0.63 -14.76 6.26
CA ASN A 65 1.84 -14.51 7.02
C ASN A 65 1.84 -13.03 7.44
N SER A 66 1.84 -12.78 8.75
CA SER A 66 1.68 -11.43 9.30
C SER A 66 2.75 -10.45 8.80
N LEU A 67 4.02 -10.86 8.74
CA LEU A 67 5.12 -10.01 8.27
C LEU A 67 4.98 -9.65 6.78
N VAL A 68 4.67 -10.64 5.94
CA VAL A 68 4.52 -10.43 4.50
C VAL A 68 3.33 -9.53 4.20
N PHE A 69 2.22 -9.75 4.92
CA PHE A 69 1.02 -8.90 4.81
C PHE A 69 1.34 -7.46 5.20
N SER A 70 2.00 -7.27 6.35
CA SER A 70 2.37 -5.96 6.87
C SER A 70 3.31 -5.20 5.94
N LEU A 71 4.34 -5.88 5.42
CA LEU A 71 5.28 -5.27 4.47
C LEU A 71 4.61 -4.94 3.15
N PHE A 72 3.79 -5.85 2.60
CA PHE A 72 3.10 -5.60 1.34
C PHE A 72 2.17 -4.40 1.45
N TRP A 73 1.18 -4.45 2.34
CA TRP A 73 0.20 -3.38 2.45
C TRP A 73 0.81 -2.10 3.01
N GLY A 74 1.84 -2.22 3.86
CA GLY A 74 2.51 -1.07 4.42
C GLY A 74 3.32 -0.30 3.39
N LEU A 75 4.06 -1.00 2.53
CA LEU A 75 4.78 -0.38 1.41
C LEU A 75 3.81 0.21 0.39
N ILE A 76 2.77 -0.55 0.00
CA ILE A 76 1.80 -0.07 -1.00
C ILE A 76 1.07 1.17 -0.49
N ILE A 77 0.49 1.13 0.71
CA ILE A 77 -0.25 2.27 1.25
C ILE A 77 0.71 3.43 1.56
N GLY A 78 1.84 3.15 2.21
CA GLY A 78 2.81 4.15 2.63
C GLY A 78 3.50 4.89 1.49
N THR A 79 3.58 4.30 0.29
CA THR A 79 4.13 4.97 -0.90
C THR A 79 3.05 5.56 -1.80
N LEU A 80 2.00 4.79 -2.07
CA LEU A 80 1.05 5.08 -3.14
C LEU A 80 -0.03 6.07 -2.69
N VAL A 81 -0.47 6.01 -1.44
CA VAL A 81 -1.48 6.95 -0.92
C VAL A 81 -0.92 8.37 -0.84
N PRO A 82 0.25 8.63 -0.24
CA PRO A 82 0.82 9.98 -0.23
C PRO A 82 1.02 10.53 -1.65
N PHE A 83 1.52 9.71 -2.58
CA PHE A 83 1.71 10.11 -3.98
C PHE A 83 0.39 10.50 -4.67
N ILE A 84 -0.69 9.72 -4.49
CA ILE A 84 -2.01 10.08 -5.04
C ILE A 84 -2.51 11.36 -4.39
N LEU A 85 -2.34 11.50 -3.07
CA LEU A 85 -2.82 12.68 -2.34
C LEU A 85 -2.11 13.95 -2.80
N THR A 86 -0.78 13.93 -2.94
CA THR A 86 0.00 15.08 -3.42
C THR A 86 -0.39 15.43 -4.85
N THR A 87 -0.48 14.43 -5.73
CA THR A 87 -0.86 14.65 -7.13
C THR A 87 -2.27 15.23 -7.26
N PHE A 88 -3.21 14.73 -6.46
CA PHE A 88 -4.58 15.25 -6.43
C PHE A 88 -4.65 16.67 -5.89
N LEU A 89 -3.89 17.00 -4.84
CA LEU A 89 -3.87 18.35 -4.25
C LEU A 89 -3.19 19.37 -5.16
N GLU A 90 -2.13 18.99 -5.88
CA GLU A 90 -1.37 19.90 -6.73
C GLU A 90 -2.05 20.23 -8.07
N GLY A 91 -2.85 19.32 -8.62
CA GLY A 91 -3.51 19.56 -9.92
C GLY A 91 -4.93 19.02 -10.08
N GLY A 92 -5.35 18.08 -9.22
CA GLY A 92 -6.70 17.50 -9.27
C GLY A 92 -7.76 18.44 -8.68
N ALA A 93 -7.46 19.11 -7.57
CA ALA A 93 -8.40 20.02 -6.91
C ALA A 93 -8.74 21.24 -7.78
N SER A 94 -7.76 21.80 -8.49
CA SER A 94 -7.98 22.90 -9.44
C SER A 94 -8.84 22.48 -10.63
N ALA A 95 -8.59 21.29 -11.19
CA ALA A 95 -9.38 20.76 -12.30
C ALA A 95 -10.83 20.45 -11.90
N VAL A 96 -11.04 19.88 -10.70
CA VAL A 96 -12.39 19.64 -10.17
C VAL A 96 -13.11 20.95 -9.89
N TYR A 97 -12.42 21.94 -9.33
CA TYR A 97 -12.99 23.27 -9.09
C TYR A 97 -13.41 23.96 -10.40
N GLU A 98 -12.59 23.92 -11.44
CA GLU A 98 -12.97 24.41 -12.78
C GLU A 98 -14.23 23.71 -13.32
N ILE A 99 -14.34 22.38 -13.19
CA ILE A 99 -15.53 21.64 -13.66
C ILE A 99 -16.81 22.05 -12.92
N PHE A 100 -16.72 22.39 -11.64
CA PHE A 100 -17.90 22.80 -10.85
C PHE A 100 -18.23 24.29 -10.95
N THR A 101 -17.32 25.10 -11.47
CA THR A 101 -17.51 26.55 -11.62
C THR A 101 -17.68 27.01 -13.08
N SER A 102 -17.42 26.13 -14.06
CA SER A 102 -17.85 26.27 -15.46
C SER A 102 -19.31 25.85 -15.65
#